data_AF-L7VQN4-F1
#
_entry.id   AF-L7VQN4-F1
#
_cell.length_a   1.000
_cell.length_b   1.000
_cell.length_c   1.000
_cell.angle_alpha   90.00
_cell.angle_beta   90.00
_cell.angle_gamma   90.00
#
_symmetry.space_group_name_H-M   'P 1'
#
loop_
_entity.id
_entity.type
_entity.pdbx_description
1 polymer ?
#
loop_
_entity_poly.entity_id
_entity_poly.type
_entity_poly.pdbx_seq_one_letter_code
_entity_poly.pdbx_strand_id
1 'polypeptide(L)'
;MSLKESLKNFIKNQFIEVIEWTDPSVDTIVYRFPVANKEIKMGAMLTVRESQVAIFVNQGELADVFGPGLYELSTNNMPVMTKLNSWKYGFNSPFKAEVYFVNTKQFLDQKWGTKSPVPMMDPVFGQIEVRARGTYSFRVSDPVKFMREVFGTKESLKTSEITSQIRSYIIQYMKDTMAESKLSFFDLQGNLVEFSEKVKENLSAKLGNLGIEIINLTIEDFSMPEELMEAYREGAKYNLIGGFDRHVKKETLKALNTAAANEGGMAGLGATLGAGLFFGNMMKESFSHPSGTENVLCPHCRNVISANSKFCSNCGKPLGAETTSCVKCGAEIPKGSKFCMSCGAPQTTEKTCPECGAKISARAKFCSECGAVCMS
;
A
#
# COMPACT_ATOMS: atom_id res chain seq x y z
N MET A 1 -48.15 -44.57 40.75
CA MET A 1 -47.56 -43.92 39.55
C MET A 1 -47.56 -44.94 38.43
N SER A 2 -48.30 -44.64 37.37
CA SER A 2 -48.72 -45.63 36.38
C SER A 2 -47.55 -46.03 35.48
N LEU A 3 -47.44 -47.33 35.17
CA LEU A 3 -46.49 -47.87 34.18
C LEU A 3 -46.54 -47.08 32.86
N LYS A 4 -47.71 -46.51 32.51
CA LYS A 4 -47.92 -45.65 31.33
C LYS A 4 -47.24 -44.28 31.44
N GLU A 5 -47.11 -43.68 32.62
CA GLU A 5 -46.35 -42.43 32.81
C GLU A 5 -44.85 -42.68 32.73
N SER A 6 -44.38 -43.80 33.28
CA SER A 6 -42.99 -44.23 33.15
C SER A 6 -42.64 -44.57 31.70
N LEU A 7 -43.51 -45.28 30.97
CA LEU A 7 -43.33 -45.59 29.55
C LEU A 7 -43.40 -44.34 28.66
N LYS A 8 -44.29 -43.38 28.96
CA LYS A 8 -44.43 -42.12 28.21
C LYS A 8 -43.25 -41.18 28.44
N ASN A 9 -42.66 -41.19 29.64
CA ASN A 9 -41.39 -40.51 29.93
C ASN A 9 -40.19 -41.24 29.31
N PHE A 10 -40.22 -42.58 29.24
CA PHE A 10 -39.19 -43.38 28.58
C PHE A 10 -39.19 -43.19 27.06
N ILE A 11 -40.37 -43.17 26.42
CA ILE A 11 -40.54 -42.94 24.98
C ILE A 11 -40.24 -41.48 24.60
N LYS A 12 -40.57 -40.49 25.43
CA LYS A 12 -40.15 -39.09 25.21
C LYS A 12 -38.63 -38.89 25.32
N ASN A 13 -37.93 -39.72 26.10
CA ASN A 13 -36.48 -39.62 26.27
C ASN A 13 -35.67 -40.26 25.13
N GLN A 14 -36.30 -41.06 24.26
CA GLN A 14 -35.64 -41.79 23.17
C GLN A 14 -35.69 -41.10 21.80
N PHE A 15 -36.21 -39.88 21.67
CA PHE A 15 -36.01 -39.14 20.43
C PHE A 15 -34.51 -38.89 20.24
N ILE A 16 -33.97 -39.41 19.13
CA ILE A 16 -32.62 -39.12 18.66
C ILE A 16 -32.51 -37.61 18.55
N GLU A 17 -31.59 -37.03 19.33
CA GLU A 17 -31.32 -35.60 19.28
C GLU A 17 -30.60 -35.31 17.96
N VAL A 18 -31.20 -34.47 17.11
CA VAL A 18 -30.60 -34.03 15.86
C VAL A 18 -29.96 -32.67 16.10
N ILE A 19 -28.64 -32.62 15.97
CA ILE A 19 -27.84 -31.42 16.09
C ILE A 19 -27.51 -30.95 14.67
N GLU A 20 -28.14 -29.86 14.26
CA GLU A 20 -27.89 -29.26 12.96
C GLU A 20 -28.07 -27.75 13.04
N TRP A 21 -27.41 -27.04 12.13
CA TRP A 21 -27.62 -25.62 11.96
C TRP A 21 -27.75 -25.26 10.48
N THR A 22 -28.93 -24.78 10.11
CA THR A 22 -29.13 -24.04 8.86
C THR A 22 -28.89 -22.57 9.17
N ASP A 23 -27.87 -21.97 8.54
CA ASP A 23 -27.64 -20.53 8.66
C ASP A 23 -28.62 -19.75 7.77
N PRO A 24 -29.63 -19.06 8.33
CA PRO A 24 -30.51 -18.22 7.52
C PRO A 24 -29.86 -16.87 7.17
N SER A 25 -28.68 -16.58 7.71
CA SER A 25 -28.02 -15.29 7.61
C SER A 25 -26.88 -15.29 6.59
N VAL A 26 -26.51 -14.09 6.15
CA VAL A 26 -25.35 -13.89 5.25
C VAL A 26 -24.09 -13.46 6.03
N ASP A 27 -24.24 -13.13 7.31
CA ASP A 27 -23.23 -12.45 8.12
C ASP A 27 -22.77 -13.22 9.37
N THR A 28 -23.41 -14.34 9.73
CA THR A 28 -22.98 -15.14 10.89
C THR A 28 -21.77 -15.99 10.53
N ILE A 29 -20.69 -15.84 11.31
CA ILE A 29 -19.45 -16.62 11.17
C ILE A 29 -19.49 -17.84 12.08
N VAL A 30 -19.86 -17.64 13.34
CA VAL A 30 -19.91 -18.70 14.34
C VAL A 30 -21.26 -18.66 15.05
N TYR A 31 -21.82 -19.85 15.29
CA TYR A 31 -23.05 -20.04 16.04
C TYR A 31 -22.88 -21.19 17.04
N ARG A 32 -23.17 -20.93 18.31
CA ARG A 32 -23.26 -21.96 19.35
C ARG A 32 -24.65 -22.59 19.31
N PHE A 33 -24.70 -23.89 19.08
CA PHE A 33 -25.95 -24.63 19.12
C PHE A 33 -26.48 -24.72 20.57
N PRO A 34 -27.76 -24.36 20.83
CA PRO A 34 -28.32 -24.37 22.17
C PRO A 34 -28.63 -25.81 22.59
N VAL A 35 -27.80 -26.35 23.49
CA VAL A 35 -28.04 -27.66 24.11
C VAL A 35 -28.62 -27.45 25.52
N ALA A 36 -29.75 -28.09 25.82
CA ALA A 36 -30.33 -28.02 27.16
C ALA A 36 -29.36 -28.60 28.20
N ASN A 37 -29.08 -27.83 29.26
CA ASN A 37 -28.08 -28.16 30.30
C ASN A 37 -26.65 -28.47 29.79
N LYS A 38 -26.34 -28.14 28.52
CA LYS A 38 -25.10 -28.52 27.83
C LYS A 38 -24.85 -30.03 27.80
N GLU A 39 -25.90 -30.85 27.90
CA GLU A 39 -25.79 -32.30 27.92
C GLU A 39 -26.23 -32.88 26.58
N ILE A 40 -25.28 -33.48 25.85
CA ILE A 40 -25.55 -34.13 24.57
C ILE A 40 -25.77 -35.61 24.81
N LYS A 41 -26.85 -36.16 24.25
CA LYS A 41 -27.16 -37.58 24.36
C LYS A 41 -26.23 -38.43 23.48
N MET A 42 -25.85 -39.61 23.99
CA MET A 42 -25.17 -40.62 23.19
C MET A 42 -26.10 -41.13 22.08
N GLY A 43 -25.57 -41.28 20.87
CA GLY A 43 -26.35 -41.62 19.67
C GLY A 43 -27.10 -40.44 19.04
N ALA A 44 -26.85 -39.20 19.50
CA ALA A 44 -27.32 -38.01 18.81
C ALA A 44 -26.72 -37.94 17.39
N MET A 45 -27.49 -37.42 16.44
CA MET A 45 -27.08 -37.29 15.05
C MET A 45 -26.64 -35.85 14.77
N LEU A 46 -25.37 -35.67 14.43
CA LEU A 46 -24.81 -34.41 14.01
C LEU A 46 -24.86 -34.31 12.49
N THR A 47 -25.55 -33.31 11.97
CA THR A 47 -25.52 -32.97 10.54
C THR A 47 -24.71 -31.70 10.34
N VAL A 48 -23.58 -31.82 9.65
CA VAL A 48 -22.74 -30.69 9.24
C VAL A 48 -22.95 -30.47 7.75
N ARG A 49 -23.32 -29.25 7.36
CA ARG A 49 -23.60 -28.94 5.95
C ARG A 49 -22.32 -28.58 5.21
N GLU A 50 -22.42 -28.54 3.89
CA GLU A 50 -21.38 -27.96 3.04
C GLU A 50 -21.07 -26.52 3.46
N SER A 51 -19.80 -26.14 3.35
CA SER A 51 -19.30 -24.83 3.83
C SER A 51 -19.52 -24.56 5.33
N GLN A 52 -19.62 -25.61 6.14
CA GLN A 52 -19.66 -25.55 7.59
C GLN A 52 -18.69 -26.55 8.21
N VAL A 53 -18.29 -26.24 9.45
CA VAL A 53 -17.55 -27.13 10.33
C VAL A 53 -18.21 -27.09 11.70
N ALA A 54 -18.39 -28.23 12.34
CA ALA A 54 -18.82 -28.31 13.73
C ALA A 54 -17.63 -28.59 14.65
N ILE A 55 -17.51 -27.85 15.74
CA ILE A 55 -16.44 -27.98 16.74
C ILE A 55 -17.07 -28.24 18.09
N PHE A 56 -16.64 -29.33 18.73
CA PHE A 56 -17.04 -29.67 20.08
C PHE A 56 -16.08 -29.04 21.07
N VAL A 57 -16.64 -28.49 22.14
CA VAL A 57 -15.90 -27.95 23.27
C VAL A 57 -16.29 -28.71 24.51
N ASN A 58 -15.29 -29.28 25.18
CA ASN A 58 -15.48 -30.05 26.40
C ASN A 58 -14.62 -29.43 27.51
N GLN A 59 -15.23 -29.12 28.65
CA GLN A 59 -14.54 -28.51 29.81
C GLN A 59 -13.68 -27.27 29.47
N GLY A 60 -14.06 -26.53 28.42
CA GLY A 60 -13.33 -25.34 27.97
C GLY A 60 -12.23 -25.59 26.93
N GLU A 61 -11.99 -26.85 26.54
CA GLU A 61 -11.01 -27.21 25.51
C GLU A 61 -11.71 -27.55 24.19
N LEU A 62 -11.16 -27.06 23.06
CA LEU A 62 -11.57 -27.47 21.73
C LEU A 62 -11.17 -28.94 21.53
N ALA A 63 -12.16 -29.82 21.35
CA ALA A 63 -11.99 -31.27 21.33
C ALA A 63 -12.03 -31.81 19.89
N ASP A 64 -13.22 -32.16 19.42
CA ASP A 64 -13.42 -32.84 18.14
C ASP A 64 -13.94 -31.87 17.07
N VAL A 65 -13.49 -32.04 15.82
CA VAL A 65 -13.82 -31.18 14.68
C VAL A 65 -14.41 -32.03 13.57
N PHE A 66 -15.62 -31.69 13.13
CA PHE A 66 -16.39 -32.41 12.12
C PHE A 66 -16.58 -31.55 10.87
N GLY A 67 -16.11 -32.04 9.72
CA GLY A 67 -16.39 -31.45 8.42
C GLY A 67 -17.79 -31.81 7.91
N PRO A 68 -18.16 -31.42 6.68
CA PRO A 68 -19.46 -31.74 6.09
C PRO A 68 -19.78 -33.24 6.12
N GLY A 69 -21.02 -33.59 6.47
CA GLY A 69 -21.48 -34.97 6.57
C GLY A 69 -22.49 -35.23 7.68
N LEU A 70 -22.92 -36.48 7.78
CA LEU A 70 -23.79 -36.98 8.84
C LEU A 70 -22.97 -37.87 9.76
N TYR A 71 -23.00 -37.57 11.06
CA TYR A 71 -22.22 -38.29 12.08
C TYR A 71 -23.14 -38.75 13.20
N GLU A 72 -23.00 -40.00 13.60
CA GLU A 72 -23.56 -40.49 14.87
C GLU A 72 -22.55 -40.21 15.99
N LEU A 73 -22.97 -39.48 17.01
CA LEU A 73 -22.15 -39.12 18.16
C LEU A 73 -22.06 -40.31 19.11
N SER A 74 -20.96 -41.06 18.97
CA SER A 74 -20.60 -42.20 19.82
C SER A 74 -19.18 -42.06 20.36
N THR A 75 -18.83 -42.81 21.41
CA THR A 75 -17.49 -42.81 22.03
C THR A 75 -16.37 -43.19 21.06
N ASN A 76 -16.68 -43.94 19.99
CA ASN A 76 -15.69 -44.36 19.00
C ASN A 76 -15.29 -43.23 18.04
N ASN A 77 -16.17 -42.25 17.81
CA ASN A 77 -15.98 -41.17 16.85
C ASN A 77 -15.59 -39.84 17.50
N MET A 78 -15.33 -39.81 18.81
CA MET A 78 -14.91 -38.63 19.58
C MET A 78 -13.57 -38.89 20.30
N PRO A 79 -12.43 -38.90 19.58
CA PRO A 79 -11.13 -39.33 20.11
C PRO A 79 -10.63 -38.55 21.34
N VAL A 80 -10.94 -37.26 21.45
CA VAL A 80 -10.47 -36.42 22.57
C VAL A 80 -11.37 -36.56 23.79
N MET A 81 -12.69 -36.66 23.59
CA MET A 81 -13.65 -36.95 24.68
C MET A 81 -13.38 -38.29 25.36
N THR A 82 -12.88 -39.28 24.63
CA THR A 82 -12.56 -40.62 25.15
C THR A 82 -11.28 -40.63 25.99
N LYS A 83 -10.34 -39.69 25.77
CA LYS A 83 -9.09 -39.58 26.56
C LYS A 83 -9.26 -38.85 27.89
N LEU A 84 -10.28 -38.00 28.04
CA LEU A 84 -10.51 -37.17 29.23
C LEU A 84 -11.44 -37.80 30.28
N ASN A 85 -12.13 -38.90 29.96
CA ASN A 85 -13.04 -39.58 30.90
C ASN A 85 -12.64 -41.02 31.15
N SER A 86 -11.66 -41.22 32.03
CA SER A 86 -11.47 -42.46 32.78
C SER A 86 -12.57 -42.64 33.84
N TRP A 87 -13.84 -42.63 33.44
CA TRP A 87 -14.96 -42.79 34.38
C TRP A 87 -15.42 -44.25 34.44
N LYS A 88 -15.32 -44.83 35.64
CA LYS A 88 -15.57 -46.25 35.98
C LYS A 88 -17.05 -46.67 36.00
N TYR A 89 -17.95 -45.95 35.35
CA TYR A 89 -19.39 -46.25 35.35
C TYR A 89 -19.95 -46.24 33.93
N GLY A 90 -20.68 -47.31 33.58
CA GLY A 90 -21.15 -47.70 32.25
C GLY A 90 -21.59 -46.60 31.27
N PHE A 91 -21.26 -46.86 30.01
CA PHE A 91 -21.22 -46.02 28.80
C PHE A 91 -22.56 -45.45 28.27
N ASN A 92 -23.55 -45.15 29.11
CA ASN A 92 -24.86 -44.61 28.69
C ASN A 92 -25.22 -43.24 29.29
N SER A 93 -24.24 -42.51 29.83
CA SER A 93 -24.51 -41.18 30.43
C SER A 93 -24.34 -40.05 29.40
N PRO A 94 -25.24 -39.05 29.36
CA PRO A 94 -25.02 -37.80 28.63
C PRO A 94 -23.69 -37.17 29.03
N PHE A 95 -23.02 -36.55 28.07
CA PHE A 95 -21.76 -35.84 28.31
C PHE A 95 -21.97 -34.33 28.22
N LYS A 96 -21.21 -33.58 29.03
CA LYS A 96 -21.28 -32.11 29.04
C LYS A 96 -20.40 -31.54 27.94
N ALA A 97 -20.99 -30.91 26.94
CA ALA A 97 -20.27 -30.31 25.83
C ALA A 97 -21.06 -29.18 25.17
N GLU A 98 -20.31 -28.30 24.50
CA GLU A 98 -20.86 -27.25 23.64
C GLU A 98 -20.54 -27.60 22.18
N VAL A 99 -21.47 -27.32 21.27
CA VAL A 99 -21.27 -27.49 19.83
C VAL A 99 -21.30 -26.11 19.18
N TYR A 100 -20.23 -25.80 18.46
CA TYR A 100 -20.13 -24.57 17.66
C TYR A 100 -20.12 -24.93 16.20
N PHE A 101 -20.99 -24.30 15.42
CA PHE A 101 -20.90 -24.31 13.98
C PHE A 101 -20.12 -23.09 13.50
N VAL A 102 -19.14 -23.32 12.64
CA VAL A 102 -18.33 -22.29 11.99
C VAL A 102 -18.60 -22.35 10.50
N ASN A 103 -19.06 -21.25 9.93
CA ASN A 103 -19.23 -21.10 8.49
C ASN A 103 -17.86 -20.91 7.82
N THR A 104 -17.56 -21.76 6.85
CA THR A 104 -16.34 -21.70 6.03
C THR A 104 -16.59 -21.19 4.61
N LYS A 105 -17.84 -20.79 4.31
CA LYS A 105 -18.22 -20.06 3.09
C LYS A 105 -17.45 -18.73 2.98
N GLN A 106 -17.43 -18.16 1.78
CA GLN A 106 -16.91 -16.82 1.59
C GLN A 106 -17.93 -15.77 2.07
N PHE A 107 -17.47 -14.84 2.89
CA PHE A 107 -18.17 -13.61 3.24
C PHE A 107 -17.80 -12.55 2.21
N LEU A 108 -18.72 -12.32 1.27
CA LEU A 108 -18.54 -11.43 0.13
C LEU A 108 -18.83 -9.97 0.49
N ASP A 109 -18.42 -9.06 -0.38
CA ASP A 109 -18.79 -7.63 -0.38
C ASP A 109 -18.59 -6.89 0.95
N GLN A 110 -17.54 -7.26 1.69
CA GLN A 110 -17.19 -6.55 2.92
C GLN A 110 -16.53 -5.22 2.55
N LYS A 111 -17.08 -4.11 3.03
CA LYS A 111 -16.58 -2.77 2.70
C LYS A 111 -15.44 -2.35 3.61
N TRP A 112 -14.46 -1.65 3.07
CA TRP A 112 -13.41 -1.01 3.84
C TRP A 112 -13.12 0.39 3.28
N GLY A 113 -12.49 1.23 4.11
CA GLY A 113 -12.04 2.55 3.71
C GLY A 113 -11.34 3.29 4.83
N THR A 114 -10.52 4.26 4.46
CA THR A 114 -9.77 5.09 5.40
C THR A 114 -10.72 5.94 6.25
N LYS A 115 -10.63 5.87 7.59
CA LYS A 115 -11.44 6.71 8.50
C LYS A 115 -11.05 8.19 8.45
N SER A 116 -9.76 8.45 8.23
CA SER A 116 -9.16 9.77 8.09
C SER A 116 -8.19 9.72 6.91
N PRO A 117 -7.84 10.87 6.31
CA PRO A 117 -6.78 10.91 5.33
C PRO A 117 -5.50 10.27 5.85
N VAL A 118 -4.76 9.68 4.92
CA VAL A 118 -3.54 8.92 5.14
C VAL A 118 -2.40 9.66 4.46
N PRO A 119 -1.33 10.03 5.18
CA PRO A 119 -0.19 10.69 4.54
C PRO A 119 0.52 9.71 3.60
N MET A 120 0.90 10.22 2.43
CA MET A 120 1.67 9.55 1.38
C MET A 120 2.79 10.48 0.93
N MET A 121 3.99 9.93 0.74
CA MET A 121 5.07 10.64 0.05
C MET A 121 4.93 10.38 -1.45
N ASP A 122 4.52 11.39 -2.19
CA ASP A 122 4.37 11.36 -3.64
C ASP A 122 5.63 11.94 -4.32
N PRO A 123 6.21 11.28 -5.34
CA PRO A 123 7.38 11.78 -6.05
C PRO A 123 7.17 13.10 -6.82
N VAL A 124 5.93 13.43 -7.17
CA VAL A 124 5.53 14.62 -7.93
C VAL A 124 5.09 15.75 -7.01
N PHE A 125 4.27 15.44 -6.01
CA PHE A 125 3.64 16.44 -5.14
C PHE A 125 4.29 16.57 -3.76
N GLY A 126 5.22 15.70 -3.39
CA GLY A 126 5.76 15.63 -2.03
C GLY A 126 4.75 14.99 -1.07
N GLN A 127 4.68 15.47 0.17
CA GLN A 127 3.78 14.87 1.15
C GLN A 127 2.32 15.29 0.89
N ILE A 128 1.48 14.31 0.54
CA ILE A 128 0.05 14.50 0.29
C ILE A 128 -0.77 13.65 1.25
N GLU A 129 -2.04 14.00 1.41
CA GLU A 129 -3.00 13.18 2.17
C GLU A 129 -3.94 12.46 1.21
N VAL A 130 -4.02 11.14 1.29
CA VAL A 130 -4.88 10.33 0.43
C VAL A 130 -5.98 9.65 1.24
N ARG A 131 -7.15 9.51 0.64
CA ARG A 131 -8.21 8.62 1.12
C ARG A 131 -8.31 7.44 0.16
N ALA A 132 -8.69 6.28 0.70
CA ALA A 132 -8.87 5.07 -0.08
C ALA A 132 -10.08 4.31 0.40
N ARG A 133 -10.76 3.62 -0.52
CA ARG A 133 -11.89 2.74 -0.22
C ARG A 133 -11.94 1.55 -1.15
N GLY A 134 -12.67 0.53 -0.74
CA GLY A 134 -13.02 -0.57 -1.61
C GLY A 134 -13.73 -1.69 -0.87
N THR A 135 -13.55 -2.90 -1.37
CA THR A 135 -14.20 -4.11 -0.88
C THR A 135 -13.19 -5.23 -0.65
N TYR A 136 -13.58 -6.20 0.16
CA TYR A 136 -12.83 -7.42 0.38
C TYR A 136 -13.80 -8.59 0.59
N SER A 137 -13.31 -9.80 0.36
CA SER A 137 -13.98 -11.02 0.77
C SER A 137 -13.02 -11.90 1.53
N PHE A 138 -13.55 -12.66 2.48
CA PHE A 138 -12.75 -13.56 3.30
C PHE A 138 -13.52 -14.83 3.61
N ARG A 139 -12.83 -15.84 4.10
CA ARG A 139 -13.43 -17.05 4.69
C ARG A 139 -12.66 -17.45 5.94
N VAL A 140 -13.30 -18.26 6.78
CA VAL A 140 -12.58 -18.99 7.82
C VAL A 140 -11.95 -20.21 7.17
N SER A 141 -10.62 -20.25 7.11
CA SER A 141 -9.85 -21.35 6.52
C SER A 141 -9.34 -22.32 7.57
N ASP A 142 -9.10 -21.86 8.81
CA ASP A 142 -8.75 -22.68 9.97
C ASP A 142 -9.73 -22.38 11.12
N PRO A 143 -10.84 -23.14 11.20
CA PRO A 143 -11.88 -22.94 12.22
C PRO A 143 -11.38 -23.09 13.66
N VAL A 144 -10.42 -23.99 13.91
CA VAL A 144 -9.89 -24.24 15.26
C VAL A 144 -9.07 -23.05 15.73
N LYS A 145 -8.17 -22.55 14.87
CA LYS A 145 -7.39 -21.35 15.16
C LYS A 145 -8.28 -20.12 15.30
N PHE A 146 -9.27 -19.97 14.43
CA PHE A 146 -10.24 -18.88 14.51
C PHE A 146 -11.01 -18.88 15.84
N MET A 147 -11.49 -20.04 16.29
CA MET A 147 -12.17 -20.15 17.58
C MET A 147 -11.25 -19.77 18.76
N ARG A 148 -9.98 -20.17 18.71
CA ARG A 148 -8.99 -19.89 19.76
C ARG A 148 -8.61 -18.42 19.83
N GLU A 149 -8.40 -17.77 18.69
CA GLU A 149 -7.84 -16.42 18.61
C GLU A 149 -8.90 -15.31 18.55
N VAL A 150 -10.12 -15.59 18.04
CA VAL A 150 -11.11 -14.55 17.69
C VAL A 150 -12.43 -14.66 18.45
N PHE A 151 -13.00 -15.87 18.59
CA PHE A 151 -14.40 -16.02 18.99
C PHE A 151 -14.68 -15.76 20.49
N GLY A 152 -13.82 -16.26 21.38
CA GLY A 152 -14.01 -16.14 22.83
C GLY A 152 -15.19 -16.96 23.38
N THR A 153 -15.95 -16.43 24.35
CA THR A 153 -17.05 -17.14 25.05
C THR A 153 -18.45 -16.71 24.61
N LYS A 154 -18.59 -16.16 23.41
CA LYS A 154 -19.87 -15.65 22.89
C LYS A 154 -20.80 -16.78 22.45
N GLU A 155 -22.06 -16.44 22.19
CA GLU A 155 -23.03 -17.39 21.61
C GLU A 155 -22.99 -17.38 20.08
N SER A 156 -22.69 -16.23 19.49
CA SER A 156 -22.52 -16.08 18.05
C SER A 156 -21.52 -14.97 17.76
N LEU A 157 -20.98 -14.99 16.55
CA LEU A 157 -20.07 -13.96 16.04
C LEU A 157 -20.47 -13.61 14.61
N LYS A 158 -20.64 -12.32 14.34
CA LYS A 158 -20.98 -11.80 13.01
C LYS A 158 -19.79 -11.09 12.34
N THR A 159 -19.87 -10.91 11.02
CA THR A 159 -18.86 -10.16 10.25
C THR A 159 -18.63 -8.76 10.80
N SER A 160 -19.69 -8.04 11.17
CA SER A 160 -19.63 -6.67 11.68
C SER A 160 -18.72 -6.49 12.90
N GLU A 161 -18.55 -7.54 13.72
CA GLU A 161 -17.73 -7.52 14.92
C GLU A 161 -16.23 -7.59 14.64
N ILE A 162 -15.82 -8.18 13.50
CA ILE A 162 -14.42 -8.29 13.10
C ILE A 162 -14.02 -7.30 12.00
N THR A 163 -15.01 -6.71 11.32
CA THR A 163 -14.79 -5.76 10.21
C THR A 163 -13.86 -4.60 10.57
N SER A 164 -13.98 -4.04 11.78
CA SER A 164 -13.12 -2.91 12.17
C SER A 164 -11.65 -3.31 12.29
N GLN A 165 -11.37 -4.53 12.76
CA GLN A 165 -10.00 -5.03 12.90
C GLN A 165 -9.38 -5.31 11.52
N ILE A 166 -10.11 -6.01 10.65
CA ILE A 166 -9.65 -6.32 9.30
C ILE A 166 -9.40 -5.03 8.50
N ARG A 167 -10.33 -4.06 8.57
CA ARG A 167 -10.14 -2.73 7.95
C ARG A 167 -8.85 -2.05 8.42
N SER A 168 -8.56 -2.10 9.72
CA SER A 168 -7.34 -1.48 10.26
C SER A 168 -6.09 -2.15 9.69
N TYR A 169 -6.08 -3.48 9.55
CA TYR A 169 -4.97 -4.18 8.90
C TYR A 169 -4.87 -3.83 7.41
N ILE A 170 -5.97 -3.81 6.66
CA ILE A 170 -5.95 -3.39 5.25
C ILE A 170 -5.31 -2.00 5.11
N ILE A 171 -5.73 -1.02 5.91
CA ILE A 171 -5.16 0.34 5.86
C ILE A 171 -3.67 0.35 6.22
N GLN A 172 -3.26 -0.43 7.22
CA GLN A 172 -1.86 -0.54 7.64
C GLN A 172 -0.99 -1.11 6.51
N TYR A 173 -1.37 -2.25 5.95
CA TYR A 173 -0.61 -2.91 4.89
C TYR A 173 -0.66 -2.15 3.57
N MET A 174 -1.75 -1.43 3.29
CA MET A 174 -1.84 -0.51 2.17
C MET A 174 -0.84 0.64 2.30
N LYS A 175 -0.73 1.26 3.48
CA LYS A 175 0.25 2.31 3.75
C LYS A 175 1.68 1.84 3.54
N ASP A 176 1.99 0.67 4.06
CA ASP A 176 3.31 0.05 3.95
C ASP A 176 3.68 -0.21 2.49
N THR A 177 2.79 -0.88 1.76
CA THR A 177 2.96 -1.19 0.33
C THR A 177 3.09 0.08 -0.52
N MET A 178 2.32 1.12 -0.21
CA MET A 178 2.40 2.42 -0.87
C MET A 178 3.79 3.05 -0.68
N ALA A 179 4.31 3.07 0.55
CA ALA A 179 5.63 3.62 0.86
C ALA A 179 6.77 2.83 0.20
N GLU A 180 6.68 1.51 0.17
CA GLU A 180 7.67 0.63 -0.47
C GLU A 180 7.70 0.79 -1.99
N SER A 181 6.52 0.96 -2.61
CA SER A 181 6.38 1.05 -4.07
C SER A 181 7.04 2.30 -4.68
N LYS A 182 7.12 3.39 -3.91
CA LYS A 182 7.58 4.72 -4.36
C LYS A 182 6.86 5.23 -5.63
N LEU A 183 5.65 4.72 -5.87
CA LEU A 183 4.79 5.12 -6.98
C LEU A 183 4.15 6.47 -6.68
N SER A 184 3.88 7.27 -7.72
CA SER A 184 3.04 8.45 -7.56
C SER A 184 1.57 8.08 -7.40
N PHE A 185 0.77 9.01 -6.92
CA PHE A 185 -0.67 8.92 -6.81
C PHE A 185 -1.31 8.47 -8.14
N PHE A 186 -0.87 9.04 -9.26
CA PHE A 186 -1.39 8.67 -10.58
C PHE A 186 -0.94 7.29 -11.03
N ASP A 187 0.28 6.87 -10.69
CA ASP A 187 0.73 5.50 -10.96
C ASP A 187 -0.10 4.48 -10.18
N LEU A 188 -0.40 4.76 -8.90
CA LEU A 188 -1.27 3.91 -8.08
C LEU A 188 -2.67 3.83 -8.66
N GLN A 189 -3.25 4.98 -9.06
CA GLN A 189 -4.56 5.03 -9.71
C GLN A 189 -4.60 4.30 -11.05
N GLY A 190 -3.48 4.28 -11.79
CA GLY A 190 -3.36 3.55 -13.04
C GLY A 190 -3.19 2.03 -12.89
N ASN A 191 -2.73 1.56 -11.72
CA ASN A 191 -2.36 0.16 -11.47
C ASN A 191 -3.05 -0.41 -10.21
N LEU A 192 -4.34 -0.10 -10.04
CA LEU A 192 -5.10 -0.47 -8.84
C LEU A 192 -5.18 -1.99 -8.62
N VAL A 193 -5.22 -2.79 -9.69
CA VAL A 193 -5.35 -4.25 -9.60
C VAL A 193 -4.08 -4.85 -9.02
N GLU A 194 -2.93 -4.53 -9.61
CA GLU A 194 -1.61 -4.98 -9.18
C GLU A 194 -1.32 -4.50 -7.75
N PHE A 195 -1.68 -3.25 -7.45
CA PHE A 195 -1.51 -2.72 -6.11
C PHE A 195 -2.40 -3.45 -5.09
N SER A 196 -3.66 -3.72 -5.43
CA SER A 196 -4.59 -4.45 -4.55
C SER A 196 -4.12 -5.87 -4.25
N GLU A 197 -3.63 -6.61 -5.26
CA GLU A 197 -3.06 -7.95 -5.06
C GLU A 197 -1.79 -7.88 -4.19
N LYS A 198 -0.92 -6.89 -4.39
CA LYS A 198 0.27 -6.73 -3.54
C LYS A 198 -0.11 -6.49 -2.07
N VAL A 199 -1.10 -5.64 -1.81
CA VAL A 199 -1.60 -5.40 -0.45
C VAL A 199 -2.18 -6.68 0.15
N LYS A 200 -2.95 -7.44 -0.63
CA LYS A 200 -3.54 -8.73 -0.23
C LYS A 200 -2.47 -9.75 0.14
N GLU A 201 -1.44 -9.91 -0.68
CA GLU A 201 -0.29 -10.79 -0.42
C GLU A 201 0.36 -10.46 0.94
N ASN A 202 0.70 -9.19 1.15
CA ASN A 202 1.36 -8.73 2.37
C ASN A 202 0.47 -8.92 3.62
N LEU A 203 -0.84 -8.71 3.48
CA LEU A 203 -1.83 -8.88 4.54
C LEU A 203 -2.14 -10.35 4.88
N SER A 204 -2.01 -11.27 3.92
CA SER A 204 -2.50 -12.65 4.02
C SER A 204 -1.92 -13.40 5.23
N ALA A 205 -0.61 -13.25 5.48
CA ALA A 205 0.03 -13.91 6.62
C ALA A 205 -0.55 -13.44 7.97
N LYS A 206 -0.89 -12.16 8.10
CA LYS A 206 -1.44 -11.60 9.33
C LYS A 206 -2.83 -12.15 9.64
N LEU A 207 -3.67 -12.27 8.61
CA LEU A 207 -5.02 -12.84 8.75
C LEU A 207 -4.97 -14.37 8.95
N GLY A 208 -4.02 -15.06 8.31
CA GLY A 208 -3.81 -16.50 8.51
C GLY A 208 -3.49 -16.89 9.95
N ASN A 209 -2.84 -15.99 10.72
CA ASN A 209 -2.63 -16.17 12.16
C ASN A 209 -3.92 -16.16 12.98
N LEU A 210 -5.01 -15.62 12.44
CA LEU A 210 -6.34 -15.62 13.05
C LEU A 210 -7.23 -16.74 12.48
N GLY A 211 -6.70 -17.61 11.63
CA GLY A 211 -7.48 -18.63 10.90
C GLY A 211 -8.37 -18.05 9.80
N ILE A 212 -8.10 -16.83 9.36
CA ILE A 212 -8.83 -16.13 8.30
C ILE A 212 -8.00 -16.15 7.01
N GLU A 213 -8.64 -16.50 5.91
CA GLU A 213 -8.08 -16.34 4.57
C GLU A 213 -8.80 -15.18 3.86
N ILE A 214 -8.03 -14.21 3.38
CA ILE A 214 -8.55 -13.17 2.50
C ILE A 214 -8.58 -13.72 1.07
N ILE A 215 -9.77 -13.72 0.47
CA ILE A 215 -9.98 -14.29 -0.87
C ILE A 215 -9.72 -13.21 -1.91
N ASN A 216 -10.40 -12.07 -1.76
CA ASN A 216 -10.23 -10.91 -2.62
C ASN A 216 -10.03 -9.66 -1.78
N LEU A 217 -9.21 -8.74 -2.30
CA LEU A 217 -9.10 -7.37 -1.81
C LEU A 217 -9.11 -6.47 -3.02
N THR A 218 -10.02 -5.50 -3.03
CA THR A 218 -10.16 -4.53 -4.11
C THR A 218 -10.00 -3.14 -3.53
N ILE A 219 -9.14 -2.35 -4.14
CA ILE A 219 -9.09 -0.91 -3.96
C ILE A 219 -9.83 -0.29 -5.14
N GLU A 220 -10.98 0.33 -4.86
CA GLU A 220 -11.86 0.89 -5.89
C GLU A 220 -11.49 2.31 -6.25
N ASP A 221 -10.96 3.09 -5.29
CA ASP A 221 -10.70 4.51 -5.47
C ASP A 221 -9.61 4.99 -4.50
N PHE A 222 -8.67 5.79 -5.03
CA PHE A 222 -7.85 6.73 -4.27
C PHE A 222 -8.28 8.17 -4.56
N SER A 223 -8.40 8.99 -3.52
CA SER A 223 -8.70 10.41 -3.66
C SER A 223 -7.72 11.25 -2.85
N MET A 224 -7.39 12.44 -3.38
CA MET A 224 -6.60 13.47 -2.69
C MET A 224 -7.45 14.73 -2.52
N PRO A 225 -7.02 15.75 -1.76
CA PRO A 225 -7.75 17.01 -1.61
C PRO A 225 -8.06 17.65 -2.96
N GLU A 226 -9.27 18.18 -3.12
CA GLU A 226 -9.71 18.76 -4.41
C GLU A 226 -8.82 19.93 -4.84
N GLU A 227 -8.33 20.73 -3.89
CA GLU A 227 -7.40 21.84 -4.16
C GLU A 227 -6.13 21.35 -4.89
N LEU A 228 -5.61 20.19 -4.52
CA LEU A 228 -4.43 19.60 -5.16
C LEU A 228 -4.77 19.02 -6.54
N MET A 229 -5.93 18.39 -6.68
CA MET A 229 -6.45 17.96 -7.99
C MET A 229 -6.68 19.12 -8.94
N GLU A 230 -7.21 20.23 -8.46
CA GLU A 230 -7.47 21.43 -9.25
C GLU A 230 -6.17 22.11 -9.68
N ALA A 231 -5.21 22.27 -8.76
CA ALA A 231 -3.87 22.77 -9.07
C ALA A 231 -3.17 21.91 -10.13
N TYR A 232 -3.27 20.57 -10.02
CA TYR A 232 -2.74 19.67 -11.03
C TYR A 232 -3.43 19.85 -12.39
N ARG A 233 -4.78 19.91 -12.42
CA ARG A 233 -5.54 20.14 -13.66
C ARG A 233 -5.20 21.48 -14.30
N GLU A 234 -4.99 22.52 -13.51
CA GLU A 234 -4.58 23.83 -14.00
C GLU A 234 -3.17 23.79 -14.61
N GLY A 235 -2.21 23.20 -13.90
CA GLY A 235 -0.86 22.93 -14.42
C GLY A 235 -0.88 22.12 -15.72
N ALA A 236 -1.71 21.07 -15.78
CA ALA A 236 -1.89 20.25 -16.96
C ALA A 236 -2.45 21.06 -18.14
N LYS A 237 -3.42 21.97 -17.91
CA LYS A 237 -3.93 22.88 -18.95
C LYS A 237 -2.80 23.73 -19.54
N TYR A 238 -1.93 24.30 -18.70
CA TYR A 238 -0.79 25.08 -19.17
C TYR A 238 0.20 24.25 -19.99
N ASN A 239 0.48 23.01 -19.57
CA ASN A 239 1.32 22.09 -20.33
C ASN A 239 0.71 21.74 -21.70
N LEU A 240 -0.58 21.46 -21.77
CA LEU A 240 -1.29 21.13 -23.02
C LEU A 240 -1.27 22.28 -24.03
N ILE A 241 -1.29 23.54 -23.58
CA ILE A 241 -1.22 24.72 -24.46
C ILE A 241 0.22 25.16 -24.80
N GLY A 242 1.21 24.32 -24.49
CA GLY A 242 2.62 24.52 -24.85
C GLY A 242 3.48 25.14 -23.75
N GLY A 243 3.13 24.91 -22.48
CA GLY A 243 3.88 25.35 -21.30
C GLY A 243 3.47 26.71 -20.78
N PHE A 244 3.79 26.98 -19.51
CA PHE A 244 3.46 28.23 -18.81
C PHE A 244 4.02 29.46 -19.55
N ASP A 245 5.24 29.37 -20.10
CA ASP A 245 5.86 30.45 -20.87
C ASP A 245 5.03 30.89 -22.08
N ARG A 246 4.38 29.94 -22.76
CA ARG A 246 3.53 30.23 -23.91
C ARG A 246 2.21 30.89 -23.47
N HIS A 247 1.68 30.52 -22.31
CA HIS A 247 0.51 31.17 -21.72
C HIS A 247 0.82 32.62 -21.33
N VAL A 248 1.91 32.85 -20.59
CA VAL A 248 2.37 34.19 -20.22
C VAL A 248 2.57 35.04 -21.47
N LYS A 249 3.27 34.52 -22.49
CA LYS A 249 3.46 35.22 -23.76
C LYS A 249 2.13 35.57 -24.44
N LYS A 250 1.15 34.66 -24.42
CA LYS A 250 -0.18 34.90 -25.01
C LYS A 250 -0.97 35.97 -24.24
N GLU A 251 -0.94 35.94 -22.91
CA GLU A 251 -1.61 36.96 -22.08
C GLU A 251 -0.92 38.32 -22.17
N THR A 252 0.41 38.37 -22.23
CA THR A 252 1.16 39.61 -22.51
C THR A 252 0.79 40.17 -23.88
N LEU A 253 0.71 39.34 -24.92
CA LEU A 253 0.28 39.76 -26.26
C LEU A 253 -1.16 40.26 -26.27
N LYS A 254 -2.08 39.60 -25.56
CA LYS A 254 -3.45 40.09 -25.38
C LYS A 254 -3.48 41.44 -24.67
N ALA A 255 -2.76 41.61 -23.56
CA ALA A 255 -2.72 42.87 -22.83
C ALA A 255 -2.17 44.02 -23.69
N LEU A 256 -1.14 43.76 -24.50
CA LEU A 256 -0.63 44.72 -25.49
C LEU A 256 -1.67 45.06 -26.55
N ASN A 257 -2.38 44.06 -27.08
CA ASN A 257 -3.44 44.26 -28.08
C ASN A 257 -4.64 45.03 -27.51
N THR A 258 -5.05 44.76 -26.27
CA THR A 258 -6.16 45.50 -25.62
C THR A 258 -5.75 46.93 -25.26
N ALA A 259 -4.49 47.15 -24.87
CA ALA A 259 -3.94 48.49 -24.68
C ALA A 259 -3.86 49.28 -26.00
N ALA A 260 -3.55 48.60 -27.11
CA ALA A 260 -3.58 49.17 -28.46
C ALA A 260 -5.00 49.39 -28.99
N ALA A 261 -5.97 48.55 -28.64
CA ALA A 261 -7.37 48.69 -29.07
C ALA A 261 -8.13 49.80 -28.32
N ASN A 262 -7.66 50.21 -27.14
CA ASN A 262 -8.17 51.38 -26.40
C ASN A 262 -7.52 52.69 -26.92
N GLU A 263 -7.56 52.88 -28.24
CA GLU A 263 -7.19 54.10 -28.95
C GLU A 263 -8.16 55.23 -28.61
N GLY A 264 -7.87 55.97 -27.55
CA GLY A 264 -8.68 57.14 -27.18
C GLY A 264 -8.05 58.15 -26.21
N GLY A 265 -6.79 57.99 -25.80
CA GLY A 265 -6.19 58.94 -24.85
C GLY A 265 -4.69 59.02 -24.97
N MET A 266 -4.19 60.20 -25.31
CA MET A 266 -2.77 60.59 -25.27
C MET A 266 -2.09 60.29 -23.90
N ALA A 267 -2.88 60.07 -22.85
CA ALA A 267 -2.43 59.61 -21.52
C ALA A 267 -2.01 58.12 -21.47
N GLY A 268 -2.59 57.27 -22.32
CA GLY A 268 -2.25 55.85 -22.41
C GLY A 268 -0.87 55.60 -23.01
N LEU A 269 -0.46 56.42 -23.99
CA LEU A 269 0.87 56.40 -24.60
C LEU A 269 1.98 56.77 -23.60
N GLY A 270 1.76 57.74 -22.71
CA GLY A 270 2.75 58.11 -21.67
C GLY A 270 2.93 57.02 -20.61
N ALA A 271 1.86 56.34 -20.22
CA ALA A 271 1.91 55.22 -19.26
C ALA A 271 2.43 53.92 -19.89
N THR A 272 2.11 53.62 -21.16
CA THR A 272 2.63 52.43 -21.87
C THR A 272 4.06 52.59 -22.36
N LEU A 273 4.52 53.81 -22.71
CA LEU A 273 5.96 54.06 -22.92
C LEU A 273 6.71 54.08 -21.59
N GLY A 274 6.17 54.69 -20.52
CA GLY A 274 6.79 54.69 -19.20
C GLY A 274 6.94 53.28 -18.60
N ALA A 275 5.87 52.49 -18.65
CA ALA A 275 5.89 51.08 -18.23
C ALA A 275 6.65 50.19 -19.24
N GLY A 276 6.59 50.47 -20.54
CA GLY A 276 7.31 49.72 -21.58
C GLY A 276 8.82 49.95 -21.54
N LEU A 277 9.27 51.14 -21.13
CA LEU A 277 10.68 51.45 -20.88
C LEU A 277 11.14 50.94 -19.50
N PHE A 278 10.28 50.97 -18.48
CA PHE A 278 10.59 50.40 -17.16
C PHE A 278 10.68 48.87 -17.21
N PHE A 279 9.68 48.22 -17.83
CA PHE A 279 9.65 46.77 -18.08
C PHE A 279 10.68 46.39 -19.15
N GLY A 280 10.92 47.26 -20.13
CA GLY A 280 11.96 47.10 -21.15
C GLY A 280 13.37 47.15 -20.57
N ASN A 281 13.66 48.05 -19.62
CA ASN A 281 14.95 48.09 -18.92
C ASN A 281 15.08 46.94 -17.90
N MET A 282 14.02 46.57 -17.18
CA MET A 282 14.03 45.43 -16.25
C MET A 282 14.18 44.08 -16.98
N MET A 283 13.59 43.96 -18.18
CA MET A 283 13.77 42.82 -19.07
C MET A 283 15.13 42.86 -19.77
N LYS A 284 15.65 44.05 -20.14
CA LYS A 284 16.99 44.19 -20.74
C LYS A 284 18.11 43.90 -19.75
N GLU A 285 17.95 44.21 -18.46
CA GLU A 285 18.89 43.79 -17.39
C GLU A 285 18.76 42.29 -17.04
N SER A 286 17.58 41.68 -17.25
CA SER A 286 17.42 40.22 -17.13
C SER A 286 17.90 39.44 -18.36
N PHE A 287 17.99 40.09 -19.53
CA PHE A 287 18.42 39.49 -20.81
C PHE A 287 19.83 39.90 -21.25
N SER A 288 20.54 40.77 -20.51
CA SER A 288 21.94 41.11 -20.76
C SER A 288 22.89 40.11 -20.08
N HIS A 289 22.77 38.83 -20.44
CA HIS A 289 23.90 37.90 -20.46
C HIS A 289 24.13 37.48 -21.91
N PRO A 290 25.31 37.79 -22.50
CA PRO A 290 25.52 37.58 -23.92
C PRO A 290 25.85 36.10 -24.16
N SER A 291 25.09 35.43 -25.02
CA SER A 291 25.64 34.34 -25.85
C SER A 291 24.74 34.10 -27.05
N GLY A 292 25.16 34.60 -28.20
CA GLY A 292 24.69 34.08 -29.48
C GLY A 292 25.23 32.65 -29.64
N THR A 293 24.32 31.69 -29.79
CA THR A 293 24.67 30.32 -30.18
C THR A 293 23.49 29.72 -30.93
N GLU A 294 23.78 29.11 -32.07
CA GLU A 294 22.85 28.24 -32.79
C GLU A 294 22.24 27.21 -31.82
N ASN A 295 20.95 26.95 -31.99
CA ASN A 295 20.19 26.04 -31.13
C ASN A 295 20.11 24.66 -31.78
N VAL A 296 20.45 23.62 -31.03
CA VAL A 296 20.36 22.21 -31.43
C VAL A 296 19.44 21.44 -30.49
N LEU A 297 18.96 20.26 -30.90
CA LEU A 297 18.13 19.40 -30.06
C LEU A 297 19.01 18.47 -29.21
N CYS A 298 18.72 18.41 -27.91
CA CYS A 298 19.37 17.48 -26.99
C CYS A 298 19.07 16.03 -27.40
N PRO A 299 20.08 15.17 -27.64
CA PRO A 299 19.85 13.79 -28.06
C PRO A 299 19.21 12.90 -26.97
N HIS A 300 19.19 13.34 -25.71
CA HIS A 300 18.65 12.55 -24.59
C HIS A 300 17.19 12.86 -24.24
N CYS A 301 16.81 14.14 -24.24
CA CYS A 301 15.48 14.58 -23.82
C CYS A 301 14.75 15.43 -24.87
N ARG A 302 15.37 15.67 -26.02
CA ARG A 302 14.85 16.49 -27.14
C ARG A 302 14.55 17.95 -26.79
N ASN A 303 15.00 18.43 -25.64
CA ASN A 303 14.88 19.87 -25.35
C ASN A 303 15.84 20.67 -26.22
N VAL A 304 15.45 21.90 -26.55
CA VAL A 304 16.30 22.84 -27.30
C VAL A 304 17.42 23.33 -26.39
N ILE A 305 18.65 23.20 -26.87
CA ILE A 305 19.89 23.55 -26.14
C ILE A 305 20.79 24.39 -27.05
N SER A 306 21.66 25.19 -26.44
CA SER A 306 22.73 25.89 -27.16
C SER A 306 23.73 24.87 -27.74
N ALA A 307 24.14 25.04 -29.00
CA ALA A 307 25.09 24.14 -29.69
C ALA A 307 26.41 23.92 -28.92
N ASN A 308 26.81 24.89 -28.10
CA ASN A 308 28.06 24.83 -27.31
C ASN A 308 27.84 24.45 -25.83
N SER A 309 26.63 24.02 -25.45
CA SER A 309 26.33 23.62 -24.07
C SER A 309 26.96 22.25 -23.75
N LYS A 310 27.79 22.21 -22.70
CA LYS A 310 28.43 20.96 -22.21
C LYS A 310 27.45 20.02 -21.49
N PHE A 311 26.32 20.56 -21.02
CA PHE A 311 25.27 19.82 -20.32
C PHE A 311 23.91 20.33 -20.77
N CYS A 312 22.93 19.42 -20.86
CA CYS A 312 21.56 19.81 -21.14
C CYS A 312 20.96 20.53 -19.93
N SER A 313 20.48 21.75 -20.13
CA SER A 313 19.83 22.58 -19.11
C SER A 313 18.53 21.98 -18.55
N ASN A 314 17.93 21.00 -19.22
CA ASN A 314 16.68 20.37 -18.78
C ASN A 314 16.89 19.01 -18.13
N CYS A 315 17.68 18.11 -18.74
CA CYS A 315 17.86 16.75 -18.21
C CYS A 315 19.20 16.52 -17.50
N GLY A 316 20.09 17.51 -17.45
CA GLY A 316 21.38 17.46 -16.75
C GLY A 316 22.44 16.54 -17.34
N LYS A 317 22.13 15.80 -18.43
CA LYS A 317 23.09 14.88 -19.06
C LYS A 317 24.15 15.64 -19.88
N PRO A 318 25.42 15.20 -19.88
CA PRO A 318 26.50 15.82 -20.64
C PRO A 318 26.28 15.66 -22.15
N LEU A 319 26.72 16.65 -22.92
CA LEU A 319 26.54 16.73 -24.37
C LEU A 319 27.92 16.80 -25.03
N GLY A 320 28.24 15.84 -25.89
CA GLY A 320 29.42 15.89 -26.77
C GLY A 320 30.81 15.89 -26.09
N ALA A 321 30.92 15.51 -24.82
CA ALA A 321 32.21 15.43 -24.12
C ALA A 321 32.66 13.97 -23.97
N GLU A 322 33.94 13.68 -24.30
CA GLU A 322 34.58 12.42 -23.90
C GLU A 322 34.45 12.25 -22.37
N THR A 323 33.86 11.15 -21.93
CA THR A 323 33.67 10.84 -20.52
C THR A 323 34.83 9.97 -19.99
N THR A 324 35.11 10.09 -18.71
CA THR A 324 36.02 9.24 -17.93
C THR A 324 35.34 8.86 -16.62
N SER A 325 35.73 7.75 -15.99
CA SER A 325 35.11 7.33 -14.73
C SER A 325 35.73 8.08 -13.54
N CYS A 326 34.87 8.55 -12.64
CA CYS A 326 35.28 9.19 -11.39
C CYS A 326 36.17 8.25 -10.57
N VAL A 327 37.31 8.75 -10.10
CA VAL A 327 38.31 7.96 -9.35
C VAL A 327 37.84 7.46 -7.99
N LYS A 328 36.70 7.95 -7.47
CA LYS A 328 36.14 7.58 -6.16
C LYS A 328 34.85 6.76 -6.25
N CYS A 329 33.87 7.19 -7.04
CA CYS A 329 32.54 6.57 -7.08
C CYS A 329 32.19 5.88 -8.40
N GLY A 330 33.07 5.92 -9.40
CA GLY A 330 32.84 5.28 -10.70
C GLY A 330 31.85 5.99 -11.62
N ALA A 331 31.19 7.07 -11.17
CA ALA A 331 30.29 7.86 -12.02
C ALA A 331 31.02 8.41 -13.26
N GLU A 332 30.37 8.36 -14.42
CA GLU A 332 30.89 8.97 -15.64
C GLU A 332 30.93 10.50 -15.50
N ILE A 333 32.12 11.06 -15.65
CA ILE A 333 32.39 12.50 -15.57
C ILE A 333 33.10 12.98 -16.84
N PRO A 334 32.94 14.24 -17.26
CA PRO A 334 33.69 14.76 -18.41
C PRO A 334 35.21 14.71 -18.18
N LYS A 335 35.98 14.30 -19.19
CA LYS A 335 37.44 14.28 -19.16
C LYS A 335 37.99 15.70 -18.88
N GLY A 336 38.82 15.84 -17.83
CA GLY A 336 39.37 17.13 -17.36
C GLY A 336 38.59 17.81 -16.23
N SER A 337 37.52 17.20 -15.71
CA SER A 337 36.79 17.70 -14.53
C SER A 337 37.71 17.74 -13.31
N LYS A 338 37.74 18.85 -12.56
CA LYS A 338 38.52 18.99 -11.30
C LYS A 338 37.82 18.36 -10.09
N PHE A 339 36.50 18.20 -10.15
CA PHE A 339 35.67 17.61 -9.09
C PHE A 339 34.58 16.73 -9.73
N CYS A 340 34.19 15.66 -9.04
CA CYS A 340 33.09 14.79 -9.48
C CYS A 340 31.75 15.44 -9.17
N MET A 341 30.90 15.55 -10.18
CA MET A 341 29.57 16.16 -10.06
C MET A 341 28.56 15.27 -9.31
N SER A 342 28.82 13.96 -9.18
CA SER A 342 27.96 13.03 -8.44
C SER A 342 28.33 12.84 -6.98
N CYS A 343 29.61 12.97 -6.61
CA CYS A 343 30.07 12.69 -5.24
C CYS A 343 30.96 13.78 -4.61
N GLY A 344 31.21 14.88 -5.32
CA GLY A 344 32.01 16.02 -4.85
C GLY A 344 33.52 15.77 -4.73
N ALA A 345 34.00 14.55 -5.02
CA ALA A 345 35.41 14.21 -4.83
C ALA A 345 36.33 14.93 -5.83
N PRO A 346 37.48 15.47 -5.41
CA PRO A 346 38.46 16.06 -6.33
C PRO A 346 39.00 14.98 -7.28
N GLN A 347 39.17 15.35 -8.53
CA GLN A 347 39.69 14.52 -9.62
C GLN A 347 41.10 14.98 -10.04
N THR A 348 41.75 15.78 -9.18
CA THR A 348 43.11 16.29 -9.40
C THR A 348 44.09 15.13 -9.51
N THR A 349 44.70 15.01 -10.67
CA THR A 349 45.73 14.01 -11.00
C THR A 349 47.14 14.43 -10.57
N GLU A 350 47.31 15.68 -10.12
CA GLU A 350 48.59 16.30 -9.77
C GLU A 350 48.50 17.05 -8.42
N LYS A 351 49.58 17.01 -7.65
CA LYS A 351 49.83 17.81 -6.44
C LYS A 351 51.24 18.40 -6.52
N THR A 352 51.51 19.45 -5.75
CA THR A 352 52.84 20.06 -5.70
C THR A 352 53.66 19.43 -4.58
N CYS A 353 54.91 19.07 -4.85
CA CYS A 353 55.84 18.62 -3.83
C CYS A 353 56.08 19.76 -2.81
N PRO A 354 55.86 19.53 -1.51
CA PRO A 354 55.99 20.58 -0.50
C PRO A 354 57.44 21.05 -0.29
N GLU A 355 58.43 20.21 -0.61
CA GLU A 355 59.86 20.51 -0.40
C GLU A 355 60.52 21.24 -1.57
N CYS A 356 60.21 20.86 -2.82
CA CYS A 356 60.90 21.41 -4.00
C CYS A 356 59.97 22.11 -5.00
N GLY A 357 58.66 22.10 -4.79
CA GLY A 357 57.70 22.75 -5.68
C GLY A 357 57.42 22.00 -6.99
N ALA A 358 58.00 20.82 -7.22
CA ALA A 358 57.77 20.04 -8.43
C ALA A 358 56.32 19.51 -8.50
N LYS A 359 55.73 19.51 -9.70
CA LYS A 359 54.42 18.89 -9.94
C LYS A 359 54.57 17.37 -9.97
N ILE A 360 53.88 16.69 -9.06
CA ILE A 360 53.92 15.22 -8.91
C ILE A 360 52.52 14.65 -9.01
N SER A 361 52.39 13.37 -9.36
CA SER A 361 51.07 12.75 -9.43
C SER A 361 50.38 12.76 -8.06
N ALA A 362 49.05 12.90 -8.03
CA ALA A 362 48.29 12.97 -6.78
C ALA A 362 48.48 11.73 -5.88
N ARG A 363 48.80 10.58 -6.48
CA ARG A 363 49.09 9.30 -5.79
C ARG A 363 50.59 9.07 -5.51
N ALA A 364 51.48 9.97 -5.91
CA ALA A 364 52.92 9.83 -5.67
C ALA A 364 53.22 9.87 -4.16
N LYS A 365 53.82 8.81 -3.64
CA LYS A 365 54.32 8.73 -2.25
C LYS A 365 55.67 9.45 -2.08
N PHE A 366 56.44 9.57 -3.16
CA PHE A 366 57.76 10.20 -3.19
C PHE A 366 57.86 11.13 -4.38
N CYS A 367 58.61 12.24 -4.24
CA CYS A 367 58.91 13.14 -5.33
C CYS A 367 59.98 12.53 -6.23
N SER A 368 59.72 12.46 -7.55
CA SER A 368 60.70 11.98 -8.52
C SER A 368 61.90 12.91 -8.71
N GLU A 369 61.77 14.19 -8.35
CA GLU A 369 62.82 15.21 -8.52
C GLU A 369 63.73 15.34 -7.30
N CYS A 370 63.18 15.30 -6.08
CA CYS A 370 63.96 15.53 -4.86
C CYS A 370 63.96 14.35 -3.87
N GLY A 371 63.26 13.26 -4.16
CA GLY A 371 63.18 12.07 -3.30
C GLY A 371 62.37 12.24 -2.02
N ALA A 372 61.87 13.45 -1.72
CA ALA A 372 61.11 13.71 -0.50
C ALA A 372 59.78 12.95 -0.46
N VAL A 373 59.38 12.53 0.75
CA VAL A 373 58.08 11.89 0.99
C VAL A 373 56.97 12.92 0.79
N CYS A 374 56.03 12.61 -0.10
CA CYS A 374 54.94 13.52 -0.48
C CYS A 374 53.58 13.06 0.05
N MET A 375 53.56 12.21 1.09
CA MET A 375 52.34 11.74 1.73
C MET A 375 51.76 12.83 2.64
N SER A 376 50.50 13.16 2.40
CA SER A 376 49.57 13.72 3.38
C SER A 376 48.39 12.77 3.47
#